data_AF-A0A0L0FKD1-F1
#
_entry.id   AF-A0A0L0FKD1-F1
#
_cell.length_a   1.000
_cell.length_b   1.000
_cell.length_c   1.000
_cell.angle_alpha   90.00
_cell.angle_beta   90.00
_cell.angle_gamma   90.00
#
_symmetry.space_group_name_H-M   'P 1'
#
loop_
_entity.id
_entity.type
_entity.pdbx_description
1 polymer ?
#
loop_
_entity_poly.entity_id
_entity_poly.type
_entity_poly.pdbx_seq_one_letter_code
_entity_poly.pdbx_strand_id
1 'polypeptide(L)'
;MLPVILQLANDAVPNVRFNVARTLKVCVENIQDKTVVQSNIVPVLNTLEADADMDVKYYAHQALIAGMLYNQLLLPLHCTTSACTGTFGKEEYARDGGELNSSRQYRNHKLHVQRQ
;
A
#
# COMPACT_ATOMS: atom_id res chain seq x y z
N MET A 1 -3.64 7.97 -17.83
CA MET A 1 -2.49 7.59 -16.97
C MET A 1 -2.81 6.42 -16.05
N LEU A 2 -3.99 6.35 -15.42
CA LEU A 2 -4.39 5.24 -14.54
C LEU A 2 -4.21 3.81 -15.15
N PRO A 3 -4.58 3.52 -16.41
CA PRO A 3 -4.45 2.16 -16.96
C PRO A 3 -3.02 1.61 -16.98
N VAL A 4 -2.03 2.48 -17.17
CA VAL A 4 -0.60 2.10 -17.16
C VAL A 4 -0.17 1.66 -15.76
N ILE A 5 -0.60 2.40 -14.74
CA ILE A 5 -0.27 2.09 -13.33
C ILE A 5 -0.87 0.73 -12.93
N LEU A 6 -2.10 0.43 -13.39
CA LEU A 6 -2.75 -0.85 -13.10
C LEU A 6 -2.03 -2.04 -13.77
N GLN A 7 -1.48 -1.85 -14.98
CA GLN A 7 -0.70 -2.91 -15.65
C GLN A 7 0.61 -3.21 -14.90
N LEU A 8 1.26 -2.19 -14.36
CA LEU A 8 2.50 -2.32 -13.59
C LEU A 8 2.32 -3.05 -12.25
N ALA A 9 1.08 -3.26 -11.78
CA ALA A 9 0.81 -4.03 -10.57
C ALA A 9 1.29 -5.49 -10.68
N ASN A 10 1.40 -6.02 -11.90
CA ASN A 10 1.86 -7.39 -12.16
C ASN A 10 3.35 -7.48 -12.53
N ASP A 11 4.12 -6.41 -12.35
CA ASP A 11 5.55 -6.40 -12.69
C ASP A 11 6.32 -7.44 -11.87
N ALA A 12 7.27 -8.13 -12.48
CA ALA A 12 8.06 -9.17 -11.80
C ALA A 12 8.91 -8.60 -10.66
N VAL A 13 9.31 -7.33 -10.75
CA VAL A 13 10.17 -6.65 -9.78
C VAL A 13 9.34 -6.08 -8.64
N PRO A 14 9.53 -6.52 -7.38
CA PRO A 14 8.78 -6.01 -6.23
C PRO A 14 8.90 -4.50 -6.05
N ASN A 15 10.05 -3.94 -6.47
CA ASN A 15 10.28 -2.51 -6.42
C ASN A 15 9.32 -1.69 -7.30
N VAL A 16 8.89 -2.25 -8.42
CA VAL A 16 7.87 -1.64 -9.28
C VAL A 16 6.51 -1.76 -8.62
N ARG A 17 6.15 -2.95 -8.11
CA ARG A 17 4.85 -3.20 -7.48
C ARG A 17 4.60 -2.33 -6.24
N PHE A 18 5.59 -2.12 -5.36
CA PHE A 18 5.37 -1.23 -4.22
C PHE A 18 5.24 0.24 -4.66
N ASN A 19 5.92 0.65 -5.75
CA ASN A 19 5.72 1.99 -6.32
C ASN A 19 4.31 2.16 -6.87
N VAL A 20 3.74 1.11 -7.46
CA VAL A 20 2.33 1.09 -7.89
C VAL A 20 1.42 1.28 -6.68
N ALA A 21 1.59 0.52 -5.60
CA ALA A 21 0.78 0.68 -4.39
C ALA A 21 0.83 2.11 -3.83
N ARG A 22 2.03 2.72 -3.75
CA ARG A 22 2.18 4.12 -3.32
C ARG A 22 1.49 5.11 -4.24
N THR A 23 1.58 4.90 -5.56
CA THR A 23 0.94 5.77 -6.55
C THR A 23 -0.58 5.63 -6.46
N LEU A 24 -1.09 4.41 -6.30
CA LEU A 24 -2.51 4.14 -6.14
C LEU A 24 -3.08 4.78 -4.87
N LYS A 25 -2.32 4.84 -3.76
CA LYS A 25 -2.72 5.60 -2.56
C LYS A 25 -3.02 7.07 -2.91
N VAL A 26 -2.11 7.73 -3.63
CA VAL A 26 -2.31 9.12 -4.08
C VAL A 26 -3.51 9.22 -5.02
N CYS A 27 -3.69 8.26 -5.93
CA CYS A 27 -4.85 8.23 -6.81
C CYS A 27 -6.17 8.14 -6.03
N VAL A 28 -6.22 7.31 -4.98
CA VAL A 28 -7.39 7.15 -4.12
C VAL A 28 -7.75 8.46 -3.40
N GLU A 29 -6.76 9.22 -2.95
CA GLU A 29 -6.96 10.49 -2.25
C GLU A 29 -7.40 11.64 -3.18
N ASN A 30 -7.06 11.57 -4.47
CA ASN A 30 -7.25 12.67 -5.43
C ASN A 30 -8.36 12.43 -6.47
N ILE A 31 -8.76 11.17 -6.71
CA ILE A 31 -9.83 10.86 -7.65
C ILE A 31 -11.19 11.07 -6.98
N GLN A 32 -11.95 12.05 -7.47
CA GLN A 32 -13.29 12.35 -6.97
C GLN A 32 -14.33 11.28 -7.35
N ASP A 33 -14.11 10.58 -8.48
CA ASP A 33 -14.99 9.50 -8.92
C ASP A 33 -14.76 8.22 -8.11
N LYS A 34 -15.57 8.06 -7.07
CA LYS A 34 -15.55 6.91 -6.16
C LYS A 34 -15.82 5.59 -6.88
N THR A 35 -16.58 5.61 -7.99
CA THR A 35 -16.88 4.38 -8.74
C THR A 35 -15.64 3.84 -9.41
N VAL A 36 -14.79 4.72 -9.97
CA VAL A 36 -13.51 4.34 -10.57
C VAL A 36 -12.57 3.76 -9.52
N VAL A 37 -12.50 4.38 -8.34
CA VAL A 37 -11.68 3.89 -7.23
C VAL A 37 -12.11 2.47 -6.83
N GLN A 38 -13.41 2.25 -6.59
CA GLN A 38 -13.95 0.96 -6.18
C GLN A 38 -13.83 -0.14 -7.24
N SER A 39 -14.06 0.20 -8.51
CA SER A 39 -14.08 -0.79 -9.60
C SER A 39 -12.69 -1.11 -10.14
N ASN A 40 -11.74 -0.17 -10.11
CA ASN A 40 -10.44 -0.34 -10.76
C ASN A 40 -9.27 -0.38 -9.77
N ILE A 41 -9.28 0.43 -8.70
CA ILE A 41 -8.12 0.58 -7.83
C ILE A 41 -8.15 -0.41 -6.66
N VAL A 42 -9.29 -0.50 -5.95
CA VAL A 42 -9.44 -1.39 -4.79
C VAL A 42 -9.12 -2.86 -5.11
N PRO A 43 -9.58 -3.45 -6.24
CA PRO A 43 -9.26 -4.84 -6.56
C PRO A 43 -7.77 -5.09 -6.75
N VAL A 44 -7.06 -4.11 -7.34
CA VAL A 44 -5.61 -4.18 -7.54
C VAL A 44 -4.89 -4.05 -6.21
N LEU A 45 -5.31 -3.12 -5.34
CA LEU A 45 -4.73 -3.00 -4.00
C LEU A 45 -4.94 -4.27 -3.15
N ASN A 46 -6.11 -4.92 -3.21
CA ASN A 46 -6.34 -6.19 -2.53
C ASN A 46 -5.43 -7.31 -3.07
N THR A 47 -5.14 -7.30 -4.37
CA THR A 47 -4.19 -8.26 -4.97
C THR A 47 -2.77 -8.00 -4.47
N LEU A 48 -2.36 -6.74 -4.39
CA LEU A 48 -1.04 -6.34 -3.88
C LEU A 48 -0.90 -6.55 -2.36
N GLU A 49 -2.00 -6.56 -1.60
CA GLU A 49 -1.99 -6.90 -0.18
C GLU A 49 -1.62 -8.37 0.06
N ALA A 50 -1.90 -9.25 -0.91
CA ALA A 50 -1.53 -10.66 -0.88
C ALA A 50 -0.16 -10.95 -1.55
N ASP A 51 0.60 -9.93 -1.94
CA ASP A 51 1.87 -10.08 -2.66
C ASP A 51 2.93 -10.85 -1.86
N ALA A 52 3.88 -11.52 -2.52
CA ALA A 52 4.94 -12.22 -1.78
C ALA A 52 5.90 -11.27 -1.03
N ASP A 53 6.13 -10.06 -1.53
CA ASP A 53 7.06 -9.09 -0.95
C ASP A 53 6.39 -8.25 0.15
N MET A 54 7.03 -8.20 1.32
CA MET A 54 6.48 -7.54 2.51
C MET A 54 6.28 -6.02 2.34
N ASP A 55 7.11 -5.34 1.54
CA ASP A 55 6.92 -3.91 1.28
C ASP A 55 5.63 -3.69 0.49
N VAL A 56 5.42 -4.53 -0.54
CA VAL A 56 4.26 -4.43 -1.40
C VAL A 56 2.98 -4.61 -0.57
N LYS A 57 2.93 -5.63 0.30
CA LYS A 57 1.82 -5.84 1.23
C LYS A 57 1.56 -4.62 2.11
N TYR A 58 2.62 -4.09 2.74
CA TYR A 58 2.52 -2.98 3.67
C TYR A 58 1.95 -1.72 2.97
N TYR A 59 2.50 -1.35 1.82
CA TYR A 59 2.05 -0.16 1.10
C TYR A 59 0.65 -0.34 0.51
N ALA A 60 0.29 -1.54 0.07
CA ALA A 60 -1.06 -1.85 -0.40
C ALA A 60 -2.10 -1.74 0.72
N HIS A 61 -1.80 -2.31 1.90
CA HIS A 61 -2.65 -2.20 3.08
C HIS A 61 -2.85 -0.74 3.51
N GLN A 62 -1.79 0.06 3.52
CA GLN A 62 -1.87 1.50 3.83
C GLN A 62 -2.74 2.26 2.82
N ALA A 63 -2.65 1.92 1.53
CA ALA A 63 -3.48 2.51 0.49
C ALA A 63 -4.96 2.13 0.64
N LEU A 64 -5.25 0.89 1.02
CA LEU A 64 -6.61 0.43 1.33
C LEU A 64 -7.20 1.18 2.52
N ILE A 65 -6.45 1.33 3.61
CA ILE A 65 -6.89 2.13 4.77
C ILE A 65 -7.20 3.56 4.35
N ALA A 66 -6.32 4.21 3.57
CA ALA A 66 -6.55 5.55 3.06
C ALA A 66 -7.84 5.64 2.22
N GLY A 67 -8.12 4.64 1.39
CA GLY A 67 -9.35 4.55 0.60
C GLY A 67 -10.62 4.29 1.39
N MET A 68 -10.54 3.48 2.45
CA MET A 68 -11.66 3.25 3.36
C MET A 68 -12.05 4.54 4.08
N LEU A 69 -11.07 5.35 4.49
CA LEU A 69 -11.33 6.67 5.08
C LEU A 69 -11.97 7.64 4.07
N TYR A 70 -11.64 7.54 2.78
CA TYR A 70 -12.19 8.42 1.74
C TYR A 70 -13.59 8.02 1.25
N ASN A 71 -13.92 6.72 1.23
CA ASN A 71 -15.15 6.26 0.60
C ASN A 71 -16.41 6.38 1.48
N GLN A 72 -16.30 6.56 2.79
CA GLN A 72 -17.43 6.65 3.73
C GLN A 72 -18.54 5.61 3.45
N LEU A 73 -18.15 4.39 3.10
CA LEU A 73 -19.05 3.25 3.00
C LEU A 73 -18.44 2.11 3.81
N LEU A 74 -18.45 2.29 5.14
CA LEU A 74 -18.70 1.28 6.18
C LEU A 74 -18.32 1.89 7.53
N LEU A 75 -19.33 2.37 8.25
CA LEU A 75 -19.27 2.51 9.71
C LEU A 75 -19.26 1.11 10.35
N PRO A 76 -18.79 1.03 11.60
CA PRO A 76 -18.02 -0.08 12.13
C PRO A 76 -18.94 -1.21 12.57
N LEU A 77 -18.41 -2.45 12.64
CA LEU A 77 -18.54 -3.35 13.79
C LEU A 77 -17.96 -4.75 13.47
N HIS A 78 -16.96 -5.10 14.29
CA HIS A 78 -16.65 -6.43 14.82
C HIS A 78 -15.99 -7.45 13.86
N CYS A 79 -14.68 -7.70 13.96
CA CYS A 79 -14.00 -8.52 14.99
C CYS A 79 -14.51 -9.97 15.01
N THR A 80 -13.67 -10.92 14.60
CA THR A 80 -13.22 -12.08 15.42
C THR A 80 -12.31 -12.98 14.59
N THR A 81 -11.02 -12.98 14.91
CA THR A 81 -10.30 -14.21 15.25
C THR A 81 -9.08 -13.83 16.07
N SER A 82 -9.34 -13.83 17.38
CA SER A 82 -8.41 -14.32 18.40
C SER A 82 -7.46 -15.40 17.85
N ALA A 83 -6.17 -15.27 18.16
CA ALA A 83 -5.05 -16.20 17.89
C ALA A 83 -4.17 -15.89 16.67
N CYS A 84 -3.53 -14.72 16.65
CA CYS A 84 -2.14 -14.60 16.18
C CYS A 84 -1.40 -13.61 17.09
N THR A 85 -0.98 -14.09 18.25
CA THR A 85 0.12 -13.51 19.01
C THR A 85 1.40 -13.65 18.20
N GLY A 86 1.62 -12.71 17.29
CA GLY A 86 2.90 -12.44 16.67
C GLY A 86 3.09 -10.94 16.76
N THR A 87 3.96 -10.50 17.64
CA THR A 87 4.36 -9.10 17.80
C THR A 87 4.89 -8.57 16.47
N PHE A 88 4.02 -7.99 15.64
CA PHE A 88 4.46 -7.12 14.56
C PHE A 88 4.62 -5.73 15.18
N GLY A 89 5.89 -5.41 15.48
CA GLY A 89 6.32 -4.23 16.23
C GLY A 89 5.62 -2.97 15.76
N LYS A 90 4.70 -2.48 16.61
CA LYS A 90 4.20 -1.12 16.54
C LYS A 90 5.08 -0.28 17.44
N GLU A 91 6.11 0.33 16.88
CA GLU A 91 6.70 1.54 17.45
C GLU A 91 7.30 2.36 16.29
N GLU A 92 6.73 3.55 16.09
CA GLU A 92 7.37 4.69 15.40
C GLU A 92 7.44 4.70 13.86
N TYR A 93 6.28 4.84 13.21
CA TYR A 93 6.23 5.42 11.85
C TYR A 93 4.95 6.24 11.59
N ALA A 94 4.42 6.84 12.66
CA ALA A 94 3.29 7.75 12.58
C ALA A 94 3.75 9.12 13.08
N ARG A 95 3.92 10.05 12.13
CA ARG A 95 3.32 11.41 12.11
C ARG A 95 4.21 12.37 11.31
N ASP A 96 3.60 12.94 10.27
CA ASP A 96 3.86 14.26 9.69
C ASP A 96 5.30 14.66 9.33
N GLY A 97 5.59 14.69 8.01
CA GLY A 97 6.67 15.51 7.44
C GLY A 97 8.00 14.82 7.09
N GLY A 98 8.13 13.50 7.29
CA GLY A 98 9.42 12.77 7.17
C GLY A 98 9.55 11.74 6.05
N GLU A 99 8.62 11.66 5.10
CA GLU A 99 8.49 10.52 4.17
C GLU A 99 9.71 10.31 3.22
N LEU A 100 10.56 11.33 3.06
CA LEU A 100 11.76 11.27 2.24
C LEU A 100 12.94 10.54 2.90
N ASN A 101 13.06 10.55 4.25
CA ASN A 101 14.30 10.09 4.90
C ASN A 101 14.34 8.57 5.08
N SER A 102 13.25 7.97 5.54
CA SER A 102 13.18 6.52 5.75
C SER A 102 12.92 5.75 4.43
N SER A 103 12.25 6.37 3.44
CA SER A 103 12.27 5.87 2.05
C SER A 103 13.66 5.90 1.43
N ARG A 104 14.53 6.85 1.81
CA ARG A 104 15.94 6.90 1.36
C ARG A 104 16.77 5.85 2.08
N GLN A 105 16.59 5.69 3.39
CA GLN A 105 17.33 4.72 4.19
C GLN A 105 17.02 3.28 3.78
N TYR A 106 15.73 2.95 3.58
CA TYR A 106 15.30 1.65 3.08
C TYR A 106 15.78 1.42 1.63
N ARG A 107 15.67 2.43 0.76
CA ARG A 107 16.17 2.36 -0.62
C ARG A 107 17.69 2.20 -0.66
N ASN A 108 18.43 2.91 0.18
CA ASN A 108 19.88 2.79 0.30
C ASN A 108 20.27 1.41 0.83
N HIS A 109 19.58 0.89 1.86
CA HIS A 109 19.85 -0.43 2.40
C HIS A 109 19.56 -1.54 1.35
N LYS A 110 18.40 -1.48 0.67
CA LYS A 110 18.02 -2.42 -0.39
C LYS A 110 18.95 -2.33 -1.62
N LEU A 111 19.42 -1.12 -1.97
CA LEU A 111 20.44 -0.90 -3.03
C LEU A 111 21.81 -1.50 -2.68
N HIS A 112 22.21 -1.51 -1.41
CA HIS A 112 23.46 -2.16 -0.98
C HIS A 112 23.33 -3.69 -1.01
N VAL A 113 22.16 -4.23 -0.62
CA VAL A 113 21.87 -5.67 -0.67
C VAL A 113 21.77 -6.20 -2.10
N GLN A 114 21.24 -5.40 -3.05
CA GLN A 114 21.12 -5.80 -4.47
C GLN A 114 22.42 -5.63 -5.28
N ARG A 115 23.48 -5.03 -4.71
CA ARG A 115 24.78 -4.84 -5.36
C ARG A 115 25.86 -5.85 -4.92
N GLN A 116 25.51 -6.79 -4.04
CA GLN A 116 26.33 -7.97 -3.68
C GLN A 116 25.75 -9.22 -4.34
#